data_AF-A0AB39RWW0-F1
#
_entry.id   AF-A0AB39RWW0-F1
#
_cell.length_a   1.000
_cell.length_b   1.000
_cell.length_c   1.000
_cell.angle_alpha   90.00
_cell.angle_beta   90.00
_cell.angle_gamma   90.00
#
_symmetry.space_group_name_H-M   'P 1'
#
loop_
_entity.id
_entity.type
_entity.pdbx_description
1 polymer ?
#
loop_
_entity_poly.entity_id
_entity_poly.type
_entity_poly.pdbx_seq_one_letter_code
_entity_poly.pdbx_strand_id
1 'polypeptide(L)'
;MKKVVAIAGAVALGPTLLIAPVAVAVAGSSSAQASCAADGAQTVDSAAVAKQVESILKGNGKKSVSVSGLDEPEKQIPNAETIQATGVAMKVPARGQIVALATALQESRLRNLDYGDRDSLGLFQQRPSQGWGTAAEVRDPVHASTKFYEGLLKVSGWQSMTIAQAAQEVQKSGYPEAYAKWEPLATALQKAIAKALGQSGSSGKDSDSGNEVEQTGSSATTECGTGEDGSSFGAIPAGSVPEGYKIPATAPKSVRTAIRWGLGQLGTPYQWGGSCSAPHGQDPMGRCDCSSLMQASYKAGGVSLSRTTYTQVREGKEVSVDALKPGDLLFTRGTAKVPEHVGMFIGQGLILQAPKTGDVVKISTLADWRADIVAARRVV
;
A
#
# COMPACT_ATOMS: atom_id res chain seq x y z
N MET A 1 -1.34 -26.99 -74.89
CA MET A 1 -0.07 -27.71 -75.18
C MET A 1 1.11 -26.77 -74.93
N LYS A 2 2.33 -27.32 -74.77
CA LYS A 2 3.69 -26.79 -75.10
C LYS A 2 3.85 -25.28 -75.44
N LYS A 3 4.93 -24.57 -75.05
CA LYS A 3 6.10 -24.83 -74.18
C LYS A 3 6.83 -23.49 -73.91
N VAL A 4 7.80 -23.48 -72.99
CA VAL A 4 8.72 -22.35 -72.72
C VAL A 4 9.65 -22.06 -73.91
N VAL A 5 9.89 -20.78 -74.17
CA VAL A 5 11.05 -20.23 -74.93
C VAL A 5 11.61 -19.07 -74.09
N ALA A 6 12.91 -18.76 -74.20
CA ALA A 6 13.64 -17.85 -73.31
C ALA A 6 14.88 -17.23 -74.00
N ILE A 7 15.74 -16.56 -73.20
CA ILE A 7 17.17 -16.22 -73.43
C ILE A 7 17.52 -14.76 -73.83
N ALA A 8 18.65 -14.30 -73.24
CA ALA A 8 19.53 -13.12 -73.37
C ALA A 8 19.53 -12.23 -74.65
N GLY A 9 20.21 -11.07 -74.69
CA GLY A 9 20.98 -10.33 -73.67
C GLY A 9 22.37 -9.81 -74.13
N ALA A 10 22.65 -8.52 -73.93
CA ALA A 10 23.95 -7.81 -74.06
C ALA A 10 23.83 -6.46 -73.30
N VAL A 11 24.75 -5.86 -72.53
CA VAL A 11 26.24 -5.83 -72.40
C VAL A 11 26.88 -4.56 -72.99
N ALA A 12 27.46 -3.75 -72.07
CA ALA A 12 28.45 -2.68 -72.22
C ALA A 12 28.14 -1.42 -73.07
N LEU A 13 28.18 -0.25 -72.41
CA LEU A 13 29.33 0.66 -72.48
C LEU A 13 29.25 1.74 -71.36
N GLY A 14 30.37 2.00 -70.68
CA GLY A 14 30.59 3.23 -69.88
C GLY A 14 31.37 4.27 -70.69
N PRO A 15 31.56 5.51 -70.19
CA PRO A 15 32.66 5.70 -69.23
C PRO A 15 32.50 6.85 -68.20
N THR A 16 33.44 6.86 -67.24
CA THR A 16 34.03 8.01 -66.50
C THR A 16 33.16 9.08 -65.83
N LEU A 17 33.24 9.07 -64.49
CA LEU A 17 33.57 10.20 -63.59
C LEU A 17 33.01 11.62 -63.88
N LEU A 18 32.26 12.13 -62.90
CA LEU A 18 32.54 13.46 -62.34
C LEU A 18 32.21 13.46 -60.84
N ILE A 19 33.23 13.46 -59.98
CA ILE A 19 33.07 13.56 -58.52
C ILE A 19 33.02 15.04 -58.15
N ALA A 20 31.83 15.55 -57.87
CA ALA A 20 31.64 16.89 -57.29
C ALA A 20 31.62 16.79 -55.75
N PRO A 21 32.35 17.65 -55.02
CA PRO A 21 32.36 17.63 -53.57
C PRO A 21 31.05 18.18 -53.01
N VAL A 22 30.17 17.31 -52.50
CA VAL A 22 29.06 17.75 -51.64
C VAL A 22 29.68 18.25 -50.34
N ALA A 23 29.69 19.58 -50.16
CA ALA A 23 30.20 20.21 -48.96
C ALA A 23 29.40 19.74 -47.74
N VAL A 24 30.05 19.07 -46.79
CA VAL A 24 29.45 18.71 -45.51
C VAL A 24 29.30 19.98 -44.68
N ALA A 25 28.19 20.69 -44.88
CA ALA A 25 27.77 21.74 -43.99
C ALA A 25 27.43 21.11 -42.63
N VAL A 26 28.36 21.17 -41.69
CA VAL A 26 28.13 20.83 -40.27
C VAL A 26 27.28 21.94 -39.66
N ALA A 27 26.02 22.00 -40.07
CA ALA A 27 24.99 22.75 -39.37
C ALA A 27 24.81 22.09 -38.01
N GLY A 28 25.46 22.64 -36.99
CA GLY A 28 25.30 22.17 -35.62
C GLY A 28 23.83 22.26 -35.23
N SER A 29 23.20 21.10 -35.04
CA SER A 29 21.80 20.94 -34.65
C SER A 29 21.56 21.52 -33.25
N SER A 30 21.51 22.85 -33.20
CA SER A 30 21.06 23.62 -32.05
C SER A 30 19.64 23.15 -31.78
N SER A 31 19.46 22.39 -30.69
CA SER A 31 18.17 21.83 -30.32
C SER A 31 17.24 22.97 -29.97
N ALA A 32 16.51 23.47 -30.96
CA ALA A 32 15.50 24.50 -30.78
C ALA A 32 14.50 23.98 -29.76
N GLN A 33 14.58 24.53 -28.54
CA GLN A 33 13.69 24.17 -27.45
C GLN A 33 12.30 24.69 -27.82
N ALA A 34 11.53 23.84 -28.48
CA ALA A 34 10.13 24.08 -28.77
C ALA A 34 9.40 24.20 -27.44
N SER A 35 9.27 25.44 -26.96
CA SER A 35 8.57 25.79 -25.74
C SER A 35 7.07 25.70 -25.98
N CYS A 36 6.59 24.46 -26.18
CA CYS A 36 5.18 24.12 -26.12
C CYS A 36 4.71 24.38 -24.69
N ALA A 37 4.27 25.62 -24.43
CA ALA A 37 3.65 25.98 -23.17
C ALA A 37 2.39 25.12 -23.01
N ALA A 38 2.42 24.21 -22.03
CA ALA A 38 1.26 23.43 -21.65
C ALA A 38 0.29 24.32 -20.87
N ASP A 39 -0.57 25.05 -21.59
CA ASP A 39 -1.63 25.86 -21.00
C ASP A 39 -2.47 25.01 -20.04
N GLY A 40 -2.48 25.40 -18.75
CA GLY A 40 -3.13 24.66 -17.67
C GLY A 40 -2.21 23.78 -16.80
N ALA A 41 -0.90 23.72 -17.04
CA ALA A 41 0.03 23.08 -16.11
C ALA A 41 0.11 23.87 -14.79
N GLN A 42 -0.46 23.34 -13.71
CA GLN A 42 -0.44 24.01 -12.41
C GLN A 42 0.99 24.16 -11.87
N THR A 43 1.36 25.37 -11.46
CA THR A 43 2.63 25.68 -10.79
C THR A 43 2.64 25.18 -9.35
N VAL A 44 2.98 23.90 -9.17
CA VAL A 44 3.01 23.25 -7.86
C VAL A 44 4.29 23.60 -7.09
N ASP A 45 4.16 24.39 -6.02
CA ASP A 45 5.23 24.53 -5.02
C ASP A 45 5.45 23.20 -4.30
N SER A 46 6.45 22.45 -4.79
CA SER A 46 6.82 21.15 -4.24
C SER A 46 7.40 21.25 -2.82
N ALA A 47 7.89 22.41 -2.39
CA ALA A 47 8.40 22.61 -1.03
C ALA A 47 7.27 22.90 -0.03
N ALA A 48 6.22 23.61 -0.46
CA ALA A 48 4.97 23.71 0.29
C ALA A 48 4.30 22.33 0.44
N VAL A 49 4.10 21.60 -0.67
CA VAL A 49 3.54 20.23 -0.67
C VAL A 49 4.33 19.33 0.31
N ALA A 50 5.66 19.35 0.25
CA ALA A 50 6.50 18.55 1.14
C ALA A 50 6.31 18.86 2.63
N LYS A 51 6.27 20.15 3.01
CA LYS A 51 6.00 20.56 4.40
C LYS A 51 4.60 20.18 4.87
N GLN A 52 3.60 20.26 3.98
CA GLN A 52 2.20 20.02 4.30
C GLN A 52 1.90 18.52 4.45
N VAL A 53 2.41 17.69 3.55
CA VAL A 53 2.44 16.22 3.69
C VAL A 53 3.14 15.82 5.00
N GLU A 54 4.34 16.35 5.25
CA GLU A 54 5.09 16.02 6.47
C GLU A 54 4.36 16.44 7.76
N SER A 55 3.57 17.53 7.73
CA SER A 55 2.76 17.96 8.87
C SER A 55 1.55 17.07 9.12
N ILE A 56 0.84 16.66 8.05
CA ILE A 56 -0.36 15.81 8.13
C ILE A 56 0.00 14.38 8.52
N LEU A 57 1.03 13.78 7.90
CA LEU A 57 1.51 12.42 8.26
C LEU A 57 2.13 12.34 9.67
N LYS A 58 2.48 13.48 10.29
CA LYS A 58 2.91 13.59 11.70
C LYS A 58 1.78 13.97 12.66
N GLY A 59 0.51 13.96 12.22
CA GLY A 59 -0.66 14.20 13.09
C GLY A 59 -0.88 15.65 13.54
N ASN A 60 -0.17 16.63 12.97
CA ASN A 60 -0.27 18.04 13.39
C ASN A 60 -1.43 18.83 12.75
N GLY A 61 -2.36 18.14 12.08
CA GLY A 61 -3.49 18.71 11.34
C GLY A 61 -4.60 19.30 12.22
N LYS A 62 -4.32 20.42 12.91
CA LYS A 62 -5.33 21.22 13.66
C LYS A 62 -5.51 22.65 13.11
N LYS A 63 -5.05 22.92 11.89
CA LYS A 63 -5.30 24.15 11.14
C LYS A 63 -5.64 23.75 9.70
N SER A 64 -6.65 24.39 9.11
CA SER A 64 -6.98 24.18 7.70
C SER A 64 -5.75 24.44 6.82
N VAL A 65 -5.21 23.37 6.22
CA VAL A 65 -4.05 23.43 5.33
C VAL A 65 -4.55 23.42 3.88
N SER A 66 -4.20 24.44 3.11
CA SER A 66 -4.44 24.47 1.66
C SER A 66 -3.19 23.99 0.92
N VAL A 67 -3.29 22.85 0.23
CA VAL A 67 -2.28 22.37 -0.73
C VAL A 67 -2.78 22.71 -2.13
N SER A 68 -2.00 23.41 -2.96
CA SER A 68 -2.48 23.80 -4.30
C SER A 68 -2.83 22.57 -5.15
N GLY A 69 -4.08 22.47 -5.59
CA GLY A 69 -4.63 21.33 -6.33
C GLY A 69 -5.42 20.30 -5.48
N LEU A 70 -5.39 20.40 -4.14
CA LEU A 70 -6.13 19.56 -3.20
C LEU A 70 -7.04 20.40 -2.30
N ASP A 71 -8.33 20.04 -2.28
CA ASP A 71 -9.41 20.77 -1.62
C ASP A 71 -9.79 20.22 -0.22
N GLU A 72 -9.39 18.99 0.10
CA GLU A 72 -9.46 18.40 1.45
C GLU A 72 -8.16 17.63 1.80
N PRO A 73 -6.99 18.30 1.92
CA PRO A 73 -5.69 17.61 2.01
C PRO A 73 -5.58 16.61 3.16
N GLU A 74 -6.23 16.88 4.30
CA GLU A 74 -6.30 15.99 5.46
C GLU A 74 -6.94 14.62 5.14
N LYS A 75 -7.84 14.55 4.15
CA LYS A 75 -8.46 13.29 3.67
C LYS A 75 -7.76 12.72 2.44
N GLN A 76 -7.12 13.58 1.63
CA GLN A 76 -6.53 13.21 0.34
C GLN A 76 -5.09 12.69 0.48
N ILE A 77 -4.31 13.19 1.44
CA ILE A 77 -2.91 12.77 1.66
C ILE A 77 -2.79 11.35 2.23
N PRO A 78 -3.61 10.88 3.18
CA PRO A 78 -3.59 9.47 3.60
C PRO A 78 -3.91 8.48 2.45
N ASN A 79 -4.76 8.88 1.50
CA ASN A 79 -5.04 8.09 0.29
C ASN A 79 -3.84 8.10 -0.68
N ALA A 80 -3.16 9.24 -0.85
CA ALA A 80 -1.91 9.31 -1.61
C ALA A 80 -0.78 8.46 -0.98
N GLU A 81 -0.64 8.51 0.35
CA GLU A 81 0.28 7.64 1.08
C GLU A 81 -0.06 6.16 0.87
N THR A 82 -1.35 5.79 0.94
CA THR A 82 -1.80 4.41 0.68
C THR A 82 -1.43 3.93 -0.72
N ILE A 83 -1.70 4.74 -1.76
CA ILE A 83 -1.36 4.43 -3.15
C ILE A 83 0.15 4.20 -3.26
N GLN A 84 0.96 5.12 -2.71
CA GLN A 84 2.40 5.02 -2.81
C GLN A 84 3.02 3.92 -1.96
N ALA A 85 2.52 3.67 -0.74
CA ALA A 85 2.99 2.60 0.13
C ALA A 85 2.75 1.22 -0.51
N THR A 86 1.58 1.05 -1.15
CA THR A 86 1.28 -0.13 -1.97
C THR A 86 2.27 -0.25 -3.14
N GLY A 87 2.55 0.84 -3.85
CA GLY A 87 3.52 0.86 -4.96
C GLY A 87 4.95 0.52 -4.51
N VAL A 88 5.41 1.06 -3.38
CA VAL A 88 6.71 0.73 -2.76
C VAL A 88 6.77 -0.75 -2.37
N ALA A 89 5.71 -1.28 -1.76
CA ALA A 89 5.64 -2.69 -1.35
C ALA A 89 5.65 -3.66 -2.54
N MET A 90 4.95 -3.31 -3.63
CA MET A 90 4.98 -4.03 -4.90
C MET A 90 6.27 -3.80 -5.71
N LYS A 91 7.27 -3.09 -5.16
CA LYS A 91 8.54 -2.72 -5.81
C LYS A 91 8.37 -1.93 -7.11
N VAL A 92 7.23 -1.26 -7.29
CA VAL A 92 6.95 -0.40 -8.45
C VAL A 92 7.87 0.82 -8.39
N PRO A 93 8.65 1.12 -9.45
CA PRO A 93 9.52 2.29 -9.49
C PRO A 93 8.77 3.60 -9.23
N ALA A 94 9.48 4.62 -8.75
CA ALA A 94 8.92 5.95 -8.47
C ALA A 94 8.07 6.51 -9.63
N ARG A 95 8.45 6.26 -10.89
CA ARG A 95 7.66 6.63 -12.08
C ARG A 95 6.26 6.02 -12.06
N GLY A 96 6.11 4.74 -11.73
CA GLY A 96 4.80 4.08 -11.65
C GLY A 96 3.97 4.55 -10.45
N GLN A 97 4.62 4.93 -9.36
CA GLN A 97 3.96 5.60 -8.23
C GLN A 97 3.37 6.96 -8.65
N ILE A 98 4.11 7.73 -9.46
CA ILE A 98 3.61 8.99 -10.06
C ILE A 98 2.43 8.71 -11.01
N VAL A 99 2.47 7.64 -11.83
CA VAL A 99 1.32 7.24 -12.67
C VAL A 99 0.08 7.00 -11.81
N ALA A 100 0.16 6.15 -10.78
CA ALA A 100 -0.99 5.82 -9.94
C ALA A 100 -1.55 7.05 -9.19
N LEU A 101 -0.68 7.93 -8.68
CA LEU A 101 -1.08 9.19 -8.05
C LEU A 101 -1.75 10.14 -9.05
N ALA A 102 -1.24 10.27 -10.28
CA ALA A 102 -1.84 11.09 -11.34
C ALA A 102 -3.20 10.54 -11.80
N THR A 103 -3.35 9.21 -11.86
CA THR A 103 -4.65 8.56 -12.11
C THR A 103 -5.64 8.91 -11.01
N ALA A 104 -5.34 8.61 -9.74
CA ALA A 104 -6.29 8.85 -8.64
C ALA A 104 -6.60 10.35 -8.42
N LEU A 105 -5.67 11.25 -8.76
CA LEU A 105 -5.93 12.69 -8.85
C LEU A 105 -6.96 13.02 -9.94
N GLN A 106 -6.87 12.41 -11.13
CA GLN A 106 -7.83 12.63 -12.20
C GLN A 106 -9.20 12.00 -11.92
N GLU A 107 -9.24 10.76 -11.44
CA GLU A 107 -10.48 9.99 -11.28
C GLU A 107 -11.30 10.46 -10.07
N SER A 108 -10.66 10.80 -8.95
CA SER A 108 -11.37 11.07 -7.70
C SER A 108 -10.85 12.28 -6.90
N ARG A 109 -9.80 12.97 -7.38
CA ARG A 109 -9.00 13.91 -6.56
C ARG A 109 -8.51 13.24 -5.27
N LEU A 110 -8.05 11.98 -5.34
CA LEU A 110 -7.61 11.19 -4.18
C LEU A 110 -8.69 11.02 -3.08
N ARG A 111 -9.99 11.05 -3.45
CA ARG A 111 -11.11 10.75 -2.54
C ARG A 111 -11.56 9.31 -2.74
N ASN A 112 -11.72 8.56 -1.66
CA ASN A 112 -12.24 7.19 -1.76
C ASN A 112 -13.77 7.20 -1.90
N LEU A 113 -14.26 7.52 -3.11
CA LEU A 113 -15.68 7.78 -3.38
C LEU A 113 -16.54 6.51 -3.30
N ASP A 114 -17.74 6.63 -2.76
CA ASP A 114 -18.76 5.57 -2.73
C ASP A 114 -19.75 5.62 -3.91
N TYR A 115 -19.55 6.56 -4.83
CA TYR A 115 -20.27 6.76 -6.09
C TYR A 115 -19.30 7.05 -7.27
N GLY A 116 -19.86 7.08 -8.48
CA GLY A 116 -19.16 7.36 -9.74
C GLY A 116 -20.10 7.29 -10.94
N ASP A 117 -19.55 7.26 -12.16
CA ASP A 117 -20.34 6.88 -13.35
C ASP A 117 -20.70 5.39 -13.32
N ARG A 118 -21.96 5.04 -13.63
CA ARG A 118 -22.49 3.67 -13.59
C ARG A 118 -22.28 2.98 -12.23
N ASP A 119 -21.21 2.20 -12.10
CA ASP A 119 -20.77 1.48 -10.90
C ASP A 119 -19.26 1.73 -10.60
N SER A 120 -18.68 2.80 -11.14
CA SER A 120 -17.34 3.27 -10.79
C SER A 120 -17.26 3.66 -9.33
N LEU A 121 -16.22 3.21 -8.64
CA LEU A 121 -16.05 3.38 -7.20
C LEU A 121 -14.59 3.59 -6.81
N GLY A 122 -14.40 4.17 -5.62
CA GLY A 122 -13.12 4.33 -4.96
C GLY A 122 -12.15 5.29 -5.65
N LEU A 123 -10.89 5.23 -5.22
CA LEU A 123 -9.81 6.17 -5.59
C LEU A 123 -9.54 6.24 -7.10
N PHE A 124 -9.72 5.13 -7.80
CA PHE A 124 -9.43 4.97 -9.22
C PHE A 124 -10.71 4.85 -10.07
N GLN A 125 -11.89 5.11 -9.49
CA GLN A 125 -13.20 4.97 -10.18
C GLN A 125 -13.37 3.61 -10.89
N GLN A 126 -12.84 2.56 -10.28
CA GLN A 126 -12.83 1.20 -10.83
C GLN A 126 -14.23 0.57 -10.76
N ARG A 127 -14.60 -0.17 -11.81
CA ARG A 127 -15.95 -0.72 -12.00
C ARG A 127 -16.00 -2.22 -11.67
N PRO A 128 -16.78 -2.67 -10.68
CA PRO A 128 -17.03 -4.09 -10.45
C PRO A 128 -17.52 -4.84 -11.69
N SER A 129 -18.39 -4.23 -12.52
CA SER A 129 -18.86 -4.82 -13.78
C SER A 129 -17.77 -5.04 -14.85
N GLN A 130 -16.54 -4.56 -14.64
CA GLN A 130 -15.39 -4.75 -15.52
C GLN A 130 -14.33 -5.69 -14.92
N GLY A 131 -14.59 -6.32 -13.77
CA GLY A 131 -13.70 -7.32 -13.16
C GLY A 131 -12.59 -6.76 -12.27
N TRP A 132 -12.65 -5.48 -11.89
CA TRP A 132 -11.69 -4.88 -10.96
C TRP A 132 -11.81 -5.41 -9.51
N GLY A 133 -12.95 -5.97 -9.14
CA GLY A 133 -13.25 -6.54 -7.82
C GLY A 133 -14.73 -6.42 -7.48
N THR A 134 -15.14 -6.84 -6.29
CA THR A 134 -16.47 -6.51 -5.75
C THR A 134 -16.56 -5.03 -5.36
N ALA A 135 -17.78 -4.52 -5.18
CA ALA A 135 -18.04 -3.15 -4.73
C ALA A 135 -17.51 -2.81 -3.31
N ALA A 136 -17.02 -3.81 -2.56
CA ALA A 136 -16.27 -3.60 -1.32
C ALA A 136 -14.76 -3.48 -1.61
N GLU A 137 -14.20 -4.36 -2.44
CA GLU A 137 -12.78 -4.40 -2.78
C GLU A 137 -12.34 -3.18 -3.60
N VAL A 138 -13.13 -2.70 -4.57
CA VAL A 138 -12.76 -1.46 -5.32
C VAL A 138 -12.87 -0.19 -4.48
N ARG A 139 -13.52 -0.26 -3.31
CA ARG A 139 -13.53 0.79 -2.28
C ARG A 139 -12.45 0.58 -1.21
N ASP A 140 -11.67 -0.49 -1.26
CA ASP A 140 -10.49 -0.67 -0.42
C ASP A 140 -9.29 0.01 -1.10
N PRO A 141 -8.67 1.03 -0.46
CA PRO A 141 -7.56 1.77 -1.05
C PRO A 141 -6.33 0.92 -1.41
N VAL A 142 -6.09 -0.19 -0.71
CA VAL A 142 -4.98 -1.10 -1.02
C VAL A 142 -5.33 -1.94 -2.24
N HIS A 143 -6.48 -2.63 -2.24
CA HIS A 143 -6.89 -3.48 -3.36
C HIS A 143 -6.98 -2.68 -4.67
N ALA A 144 -7.62 -1.52 -4.64
CA ALA A 144 -7.75 -0.67 -5.84
C ALA A 144 -6.38 -0.21 -6.38
N SER A 145 -5.43 0.11 -5.49
CA SER A 145 -4.04 0.43 -5.85
C SER A 145 -3.29 -0.78 -6.39
N THR A 146 -3.39 -1.94 -5.73
CA THR A 146 -2.79 -3.20 -6.15
C THR A 146 -3.29 -3.61 -7.53
N LYS A 147 -4.60 -3.48 -7.80
CA LYS A 147 -5.17 -3.73 -9.14
C LYS A 147 -4.71 -2.72 -10.18
N PHE A 148 -4.57 -1.44 -9.83
CA PHE A 148 -3.98 -0.47 -10.74
C PHE A 148 -2.53 -0.83 -11.11
N TYR A 149 -1.70 -1.19 -10.12
CA TYR A 149 -0.31 -1.61 -10.36
C TYR A 149 -0.18 -2.96 -11.09
N GLU A 150 -1.04 -3.94 -10.77
CA GLU A 150 -1.18 -5.18 -11.55
C GLU A 150 -1.50 -4.90 -13.02
N GLY A 151 -2.31 -3.88 -13.31
CA GLY A 151 -2.60 -3.42 -14.66
C GLY A 151 -1.36 -2.79 -15.30
N LEU A 152 -0.78 -1.79 -14.64
CA LEU A 152 0.39 -1.04 -15.14
C LEU A 152 1.57 -1.96 -15.48
N LEU A 153 1.90 -2.92 -14.61
CA LEU A 153 3.00 -3.85 -14.82
C LEU A 153 2.79 -4.84 -15.98
N LYS A 154 1.55 -4.98 -16.50
CA LYS A 154 1.23 -5.79 -17.70
C LYS A 154 1.33 -4.98 -19.00
N VAL A 155 1.40 -3.65 -18.94
CA VAL A 155 1.53 -2.77 -20.11
C VAL A 155 2.97 -2.79 -20.60
N SER A 156 3.23 -3.40 -21.76
CA SER A 156 4.60 -3.48 -22.30
C SER A 156 5.16 -2.08 -22.60
N GLY A 157 6.35 -1.78 -22.06
CA GLY A 157 7.04 -0.50 -22.29
C GLY A 157 6.47 0.71 -21.53
N TRP A 158 5.58 0.53 -20.55
CA TRP A 158 4.98 1.63 -19.77
C TRP A 158 6.00 2.61 -19.17
N GLN A 159 7.20 2.14 -18.86
CA GLN A 159 8.29 2.95 -18.30
C GLN A 159 8.70 4.09 -19.25
N SER A 160 8.63 3.85 -20.56
CA SER A 160 8.99 4.80 -21.63
C SER A 160 7.82 5.65 -22.12
N MET A 161 6.59 5.31 -21.75
CA MET A 161 5.39 6.12 -22.05
C MET A 161 5.38 7.40 -21.21
N THR A 162 4.64 8.42 -21.64
CA THR A 162 4.26 9.55 -20.75
C THR A 162 3.38 9.07 -19.61
N ILE A 163 3.28 9.85 -18.53
CA ILE A 163 2.42 9.51 -17.38
C ILE A 163 0.95 9.35 -17.81
N ALA A 164 0.47 10.18 -18.74
CA ALA A 164 -0.90 10.10 -19.24
C ALA A 164 -1.16 8.85 -20.10
N GLN A 165 -0.24 8.51 -21.01
CA GLN A 165 -0.33 7.26 -21.79
C GLN A 165 -0.30 6.03 -20.88
N ALA A 166 0.61 5.98 -19.89
CA ALA A 166 0.70 4.87 -18.95
C ALA A 166 -0.56 4.72 -18.06
N ALA A 167 -1.18 5.83 -17.64
CA ALA A 167 -2.46 5.81 -16.94
C ALA A 167 -3.61 5.34 -17.85
N GLN A 168 -3.63 5.81 -19.10
CA GLN A 168 -4.67 5.49 -20.07
C GLN A 168 -4.66 4.02 -20.52
N GLU A 169 -3.49 3.39 -20.70
CA GLU A 169 -3.41 1.95 -21.03
C GLU A 169 -4.02 1.06 -19.93
N VAL A 170 -3.98 1.50 -18.67
CA VAL A 170 -4.56 0.80 -17.52
C VAL A 170 -6.06 1.07 -17.38
N GLN A 171 -6.48 2.34 -17.37
CA GLN A 171 -7.88 2.74 -17.11
C GLN A 171 -8.79 2.66 -18.33
N LYS A 172 -8.24 2.91 -19.53
CA LYS A 172 -8.98 2.97 -20.81
C LYS A 172 -10.15 3.96 -20.78
N SER A 173 -9.91 5.12 -20.18
CA SER A 173 -10.87 6.20 -19.98
C SER A 173 -11.24 6.89 -21.30
N GLY A 174 -12.36 7.62 -21.32
CA GLY A 174 -12.81 8.41 -22.47
C GLY A 174 -11.94 9.65 -22.77
N TYR A 175 -11.01 10.02 -21.87
CA TYR A 175 -10.23 11.25 -21.97
C TYR A 175 -8.71 11.01 -21.74
N PRO A 176 -7.97 10.44 -22.71
CA PRO A 176 -6.55 10.06 -22.58
C PRO A 176 -5.64 11.15 -22.00
N GLU A 177 -5.75 12.39 -22.48
CA GLU A 177 -4.87 13.50 -22.08
C GLU A 177 -5.18 14.08 -20.69
N ALA A 178 -6.31 13.68 -20.07
CA ALA A 178 -6.79 14.30 -18.84
C ALA A 178 -5.84 14.09 -17.65
N TYR A 179 -4.99 13.07 -17.66
CA TYR A 179 -4.02 12.82 -16.58
C TYR A 179 -2.81 13.76 -16.60
N ALA A 180 -2.41 14.29 -17.77
CA ALA A 180 -1.13 14.99 -17.93
C ALA A 180 -0.96 16.18 -16.98
N LYS A 181 -2.02 16.96 -16.78
CA LYS A 181 -2.06 18.11 -15.85
C LYS A 181 -1.75 17.76 -14.39
N TRP A 182 -1.85 16.49 -13.99
CA TRP A 182 -1.57 16.03 -12.62
C TRP A 182 -0.13 15.58 -12.40
N GLU A 183 0.68 15.38 -13.45
CA GLU A 183 2.07 14.92 -13.31
C GLU A 183 2.92 15.80 -12.36
N PRO A 184 2.81 17.15 -12.33
CA PRO A 184 3.53 17.97 -11.36
C PRO A 184 3.12 17.71 -9.91
N LEU A 185 1.81 17.61 -9.62
CA LEU A 185 1.30 17.38 -8.27
C LEU A 185 1.56 15.95 -7.79
N ALA A 186 1.35 14.96 -8.65
CA ALA A 186 1.70 13.57 -8.40
C ALA A 186 3.20 13.40 -8.10
N THR A 187 4.07 14.11 -8.83
CA THR A 187 5.52 14.13 -8.58
C THR A 187 5.89 14.79 -7.25
N ALA A 188 5.22 15.89 -6.88
CA ALA A 188 5.45 16.58 -5.62
C ALA A 188 5.02 15.72 -4.42
N LEU A 189 3.82 15.12 -4.49
CA LEU A 189 3.33 14.16 -3.50
C LEU A 189 4.27 12.95 -3.39
N GLN A 190 4.69 12.37 -4.54
CA GLN A 190 5.55 11.19 -4.54
C GLN A 190 6.86 11.41 -3.80
N LYS A 191 7.51 12.55 -4.04
CA LYS A 191 8.77 12.92 -3.36
C LYS A 191 8.56 13.21 -1.88
N ALA A 192 7.48 13.89 -1.52
CA ALA A 192 7.15 14.23 -0.14
C ALA A 192 6.90 12.99 0.73
N ILE A 193 6.05 12.07 0.23
CA ILE A 193 5.70 10.82 0.91
C ILE A 193 6.92 9.87 0.93
N ALA A 194 7.68 9.76 -0.17
CA ALA A 194 8.91 8.95 -0.19
C ALA A 194 9.91 9.38 0.89
N LYS A 195 10.07 10.70 1.10
CA LYS A 195 10.89 11.26 2.18
C LYS A 195 10.34 10.86 3.56
N ALA A 196 9.03 10.99 3.79
CA ALA A 196 8.41 10.64 5.08
C ALA A 196 8.55 9.15 5.43
N LEU A 197 8.31 8.27 4.45
CA LEU A 197 8.50 6.83 4.57
C LEU A 197 9.98 6.48 4.85
N GLY A 198 10.92 7.08 4.10
CA GLY A 198 12.36 6.83 4.26
C GLY A 198 12.95 7.36 5.58
N GLN A 199 12.53 8.54 6.04
CA GLN A 199 13.05 9.13 7.28
C GLN A 199 12.68 8.35 8.54
N SER A 200 11.59 7.56 8.50
CA SER A 200 11.21 6.68 9.62
C SER A 200 12.16 5.48 9.82
N GLY A 201 13.06 5.18 8.86
CA GLY A 201 13.96 4.03 8.90
C GLY A 201 15.40 4.30 9.38
N SER A 202 15.74 5.55 9.76
CA SER A 202 17.14 5.95 9.99
C SER A 202 17.53 6.19 11.47
N SER A 203 16.64 5.91 12.42
CA SER A 203 16.82 6.20 13.86
C SER A 203 17.01 4.93 14.71
N GLY A 204 17.96 4.09 14.31
CA GLY A 204 18.23 2.80 14.96
C GLY A 204 19.63 2.28 14.65
N LYS A 205 20.64 2.87 15.29
CA LYS A 205 22.01 2.33 15.37
C LYS A 205 22.43 2.31 16.83
N ASP A 206 22.63 1.12 17.37
CA ASP A 206 23.59 0.87 18.45
C ASP A 206 24.09 -0.58 18.36
N SER A 207 25.16 -0.90 19.09
CA SER A 207 26.09 -1.99 18.80
C SER A 207 25.62 -3.40 19.16
N ASP A 208 25.88 -4.34 18.23
CA ASP A 208 25.98 -5.79 18.47
C ASP A 208 27.31 -6.16 19.14
N SER A 209 27.31 -7.20 20.00
CA SER A 209 28.52 -7.92 20.48
C SER A 209 28.17 -9.20 21.29
N GLY A 210 27.92 -10.32 20.61
CA GLY A 210 28.01 -11.68 21.18
C GLY A 210 26.80 -12.15 22.01
N ASN A 211 26.51 -13.45 22.13
CA ASN A 211 27.38 -14.62 21.92
C ASN A 211 26.59 -15.79 21.30
N GLU A 212 27.29 -16.77 20.70
CA GLU A 212 26.69 -18.06 20.30
C GLU A 212 26.43 -18.96 21.52
N VAL A 213 25.54 -19.97 21.39
CA VAL A 213 25.79 -21.40 21.74
C VAL A 213 24.52 -22.28 21.55
N GLU A 214 24.76 -23.52 21.12
CA GLU A 214 23.90 -24.73 21.14
C GLU A 214 22.46 -24.69 20.56
N GLN A 215 22.37 -25.22 19.33
CA GLN A 215 21.24 -26.06 18.94
C GLN A 215 21.23 -27.34 19.81
N THR A 216 20.11 -27.64 20.47
CA THR A 216 19.79 -29.01 20.89
C THR A 216 18.48 -29.45 20.22
N GLY A 217 18.55 -30.49 19.39
CA GLY A 217 17.40 -31.00 18.65
C GLY A 217 16.55 -31.95 19.49
N SER A 218 15.23 -31.83 19.39
CA SER A 218 14.30 -32.87 19.82
C SER A 218 13.20 -33.04 18.77
N SER A 219 13.33 -34.11 17.98
CA SER A 219 12.36 -34.45 16.92
C SER A 219 11.07 -35.02 17.52
N ALA A 220 10.14 -34.15 17.91
CA ALA A 220 8.78 -34.54 18.22
C ALA A 220 7.95 -34.66 16.92
N THR A 221 7.64 -35.89 16.51
CA THR A 221 6.70 -36.17 15.41
C THR A 221 5.30 -35.69 15.80
N THR A 222 4.97 -34.45 15.46
CA THR A 222 3.71 -33.81 15.85
C THR A 222 2.66 -34.04 14.78
N GLU A 223 1.62 -34.80 15.12
CA GLU A 223 0.43 -34.95 14.29
C GLU A 223 -0.27 -33.60 14.11
N CYS A 224 -0.84 -33.34 12.92
CA CYS A 224 -1.55 -32.09 12.62
C CYS A 224 -2.94 -32.00 13.28
N GLY A 225 -3.01 -32.19 14.59
CA GLY A 225 -4.17 -31.84 15.42
C GLY A 225 -4.20 -30.34 15.69
N THR A 226 -5.38 -29.72 15.61
CA THR A 226 -5.57 -28.36 16.13
C THR A 226 -5.66 -28.43 17.65
N GLY A 227 -4.64 -27.92 18.34
CA GLY A 227 -4.66 -27.81 19.80
C GLY A 227 -5.80 -26.89 20.21
N GLU A 228 -6.67 -27.35 21.11
CA GLU A 228 -7.98 -26.72 21.36
C GLU A 228 -7.93 -25.26 21.88
N ASP A 229 -6.76 -24.82 22.34
CA ASP A 229 -6.43 -23.50 22.86
C ASP A 229 -5.60 -22.63 21.87
N GLY A 230 -5.28 -23.16 20.68
CA GLY A 230 -4.36 -22.55 19.72
C GLY A 230 -2.88 -22.87 19.95
N SER A 231 -2.55 -23.81 20.83
CA SER A 231 -1.15 -24.26 21.07
C SER A 231 -0.45 -24.76 19.80
N SER A 232 -1.19 -25.34 18.85
CA SER A 232 -0.68 -25.84 17.56
C SER A 232 -0.23 -24.76 16.57
N PHE A 233 -0.35 -23.47 16.89
CA PHE A 233 0.12 -22.36 16.01
C PHE A 233 1.62 -22.04 16.14
N GLY A 234 2.41 -22.93 16.74
CA GLY A 234 3.83 -22.70 17.00
C GLY A 234 4.10 -21.85 18.25
N ALA A 235 5.37 -21.68 18.60
CA ALA A 235 5.78 -20.97 19.81
C ALA A 235 5.48 -19.46 19.73
N ILE A 236 5.17 -18.85 20.88
CA ILE A 236 5.30 -17.39 21.04
C ILE A 236 6.80 -17.08 21.16
N PRO A 237 7.36 -16.08 20.45
CA PRO A 237 8.78 -15.77 20.54
C PRO A 237 9.22 -15.45 21.98
N ALA A 238 10.33 -16.03 22.43
CA ALA A 238 10.84 -15.82 23.78
C ALA A 238 11.11 -14.33 24.05
N GLY A 239 10.75 -13.84 25.26
CA GLY A 239 10.91 -12.43 25.64
C GLY A 239 9.96 -11.43 24.96
N SER A 240 9.14 -11.84 23.99
CA SER A 240 8.22 -10.93 23.28
C SER A 240 6.93 -10.58 24.05
N VAL A 241 6.66 -11.28 25.14
CA VAL A 241 5.60 -11.00 26.12
C VAL A 241 6.22 -10.58 27.46
N PRO A 242 5.61 -9.65 28.22
CA PRO A 242 6.07 -9.31 29.56
C PRO A 242 6.11 -10.53 30.50
N GLU A 243 7.05 -10.54 31.44
CA GLU A 243 7.16 -11.60 32.44
C GLU A 243 5.86 -11.74 33.25
N GLY A 244 5.45 -12.98 33.52
CA GLY A 244 4.20 -13.28 34.23
C GLY A 244 2.92 -13.11 33.40
N TYR A 245 2.97 -12.56 32.17
CA TYR A 245 1.81 -12.48 31.30
C TYR A 245 1.25 -13.88 30.97
N LYS A 246 -0.07 -14.01 31.05
CA LYS A 246 -0.83 -15.22 30.70
C LYS A 246 -2.11 -14.82 30.00
N ILE A 247 -2.45 -15.53 28.91
CA ILE A 247 -3.72 -15.36 28.19
C ILE A 247 -4.86 -15.63 29.18
N PRO A 248 -5.79 -14.67 29.42
CA PRO A 248 -6.77 -14.82 30.49
C PRO A 248 -7.72 -15.99 30.26
N ALA A 249 -7.68 -16.99 31.15
CA ALA A 249 -8.51 -18.18 31.09
C ALA A 249 -10.03 -17.89 31.15
N THR A 250 -10.41 -16.74 31.72
CA THR A 250 -11.78 -16.23 31.80
C THR A 250 -12.33 -15.68 30.47
N ALA A 251 -11.50 -15.53 29.44
CA ALA A 251 -11.97 -15.16 28.10
C ALA A 251 -12.56 -16.38 27.35
N PRO A 252 -13.51 -16.18 26.40
CA PRO A 252 -14.08 -17.25 25.58
C PRO A 252 -13.03 -18.06 24.82
N LYS A 253 -13.32 -19.32 24.47
CA LYS A 253 -12.39 -20.21 23.74
C LYS A 253 -11.92 -19.58 22.43
N SER A 254 -12.86 -19.05 21.61
CA SER A 254 -12.59 -18.30 20.38
C SER A 254 -11.56 -17.19 20.59
N VAL A 255 -11.80 -16.34 21.58
CA VAL A 255 -10.94 -15.20 21.95
C VAL A 255 -9.55 -15.66 22.45
N ARG A 256 -9.46 -16.70 23.28
CA ARG A 256 -8.15 -17.21 23.75
C ARG A 256 -7.32 -17.74 22.59
N THR A 257 -7.95 -18.49 21.67
CA THR A 257 -7.32 -18.99 20.45
C THR A 257 -6.88 -17.84 19.52
N ALA A 258 -7.69 -16.78 19.38
CA ALA A 258 -7.33 -15.58 18.62
C ALA A 258 -6.12 -14.84 19.20
N ILE A 259 -6.10 -14.62 20.53
CA ILE A 259 -4.95 -14.04 21.24
C ILE A 259 -3.72 -14.94 21.07
N ARG A 260 -3.86 -16.26 21.21
CA ARG A 260 -2.76 -17.23 21.09
C ARG A 260 -2.15 -17.30 19.69
N TRP A 261 -2.96 -17.13 18.65
CA TRP A 261 -2.52 -17.00 17.26
C TRP A 261 -1.78 -15.68 17.04
N GLY A 262 -2.38 -14.56 17.45
CA GLY A 262 -1.81 -13.22 17.24
C GLY A 262 -0.46 -13.02 17.95
N LEU A 263 -0.29 -13.58 19.15
CA LEU A 263 0.98 -13.58 19.87
C LEU A 263 2.08 -14.42 19.17
N GLY A 264 1.70 -15.42 18.37
CA GLY A 264 2.65 -16.15 17.51
C GLY A 264 3.24 -15.30 16.39
N GLN A 265 2.62 -14.15 16.06
CA GLN A 265 3.08 -13.26 15.00
C GLN A 265 3.96 -12.10 15.50
N LEU A 266 4.29 -12.05 16.81
CA LEU A 266 5.21 -11.06 17.35
C LEU A 266 6.56 -11.09 16.61
N GLY A 267 7.10 -9.91 16.31
CA GLY A 267 8.31 -9.77 15.48
C GLY A 267 8.09 -9.84 13.97
N THR A 268 6.90 -10.22 13.46
CA THR A 268 6.56 -10.08 12.03
C THR A 268 6.73 -8.62 11.61
N PRO A 269 7.52 -8.31 10.55
CA PRO A 269 7.58 -6.96 10.00
C PRO A 269 6.22 -6.52 9.45
N TYR A 270 5.76 -5.31 9.84
CA TYR A 270 4.52 -4.74 9.32
C TYR A 270 4.58 -4.60 7.80
N GLN A 271 3.51 -4.99 7.12
CA GLN A 271 3.29 -4.67 5.72
C GLN A 271 1.94 -3.99 5.54
N TRP A 272 1.96 -2.72 5.11
CA TRP A 272 0.77 -2.01 4.67
C TRP A 272 0.03 -2.80 3.59
N GLY A 273 -1.25 -3.11 3.82
CA GLY A 273 -2.07 -3.89 2.88
C GLY A 273 -1.85 -5.40 2.92
N GLY A 274 -0.88 -5.90 3.70
CA GLY A 274 -0.55 -7.32 3.77
C GLY A 274 -1.73 -8.17 4.27
N SER A 275 -1.88 -9.36 3.69
CA SER A 275 -3.02 -10.27 3.93
C SER A 275 -3.01 -11.00 5.28
N CYS A 276 -1.87 -11.00 5.98
CA CYS A 276 -1.59 -11.79 7.18
C CYS A 276 -1.81 -13.32 6.98
N SER A 277 -1.74 -13.80 5.74
CA SER A 277 -1.88 -15.22 5.36
C SER A 277 -0.58 -16.04 5.54
N ALA A 278 0.57 -15.37 5.53
CA ALA A 278 1.88 -15.93 5.85
C ALA A 278 2.70 -14.87 6.65
N PRO A 279 2.40 -14.65 7.95
CA PRO A 279 2.97 -13.55 8.74
C PRO A 279 4.49 -13.48 8.74
N HIS A 280 5.17 -14.61 8.95
CA HIS A 280 6.63 -14.72 8.91
C HIS A 280 7.17 -15.05 7.50
N GLY A 281 6.37 -14.85 6.45
CA GLY A 281 6.69 -15.21 5.07
C GLY A 281 7.76 -14.34 4.42
N GLN A 282 8.43 -14.88 3.40
CA GLN A 282 9.39 -14.12 2.58
C GLN A 282 8.68 -13.07 1.71
N ASP A 283 7.48 -13.36 1.20
CA ASP A 283 6.62 -12.38 0.54
C ASP A 283 6.06 -11.37 1.56
N PRO A 284 6.31 -10.06 1.38
CA PRO A 284 5.69 -9.03 2.22
C PRO A 284 4.16 -9.06 2.20
N MET A 285 3.50 -9.39 1.08
CA MET A 285 2.03 -9.41 0.99
C MET A 285 1.39 -10.56 1.80
N GLY A 286 2.17 -11.58 2.18
CA GLY A 286 1.77 -12.57 3.18
C GLY A 286 1.73 -12.01 4.62
N ARG A 287 2.47 -10.94 4.92
CA ARG A 287 2.60 -10.34 6.25
C ARG A 287 1.39 -9.48 6.62
N CYS A 288 1.40 -8.86 7.81
CA CYS A 288 0.22 -8.25 8.40
C CYS A 288 0.28 -6.71 8.42
N ASP A 289 -0.86 -6.07 8.19
CA ASP A 289 -1.16 -4.72 8.70
C ASP A 289 -1.99 -4.81 9.99
N CYS A 290 -2.38 -3.66 10.54
CA CYS A 290 -3.15 -3.58 11.77
C CYS A 290 -4.45 -4.40 11.70
N SER A 291 -5.24 -4.19 10.64
CA SER A 291 -6.55 -4.82 10.47
C SER A 291 -6.50 -6.26 9.98
N SER A 292 -5.51 -6.64 9.16
CA SER A 292 -5.33 -8.06 8.79
C SER A 292 -4.77 -8.90 9.93
N LEU A 293 -3.95 -8.34 10.84
CA LEU A 293 -3.57 -9.03 12.07
C LEU A 293 -4.80 -9.36 12.92
N MET A 294 -5.74 -8.41 13.08
CA MET A 294 -6.99 -8.65 13.80
C MET A 294 -7.85 -9.70 13.08
N GLN A 295 -8.00 -9.56 11.75
CA GLN A 295 -8.80 -10.46 10.92
C GLN A 295 -8.30 -11.90 10.99
N ALA A 296 -6.99 -12.13 10.85
CA ALA A 296 -6.40 -13.45 10.88
C ALA A 296 -6.42 -14.05 12.30
N SER A 297 -6.20 -13.23 13.34
CA SER A 297 -6.32 -13.66 14.74
C SER A 297 -7.74 -14.15 15.05
N TYR A 298 -8.76 -13.33 14.78
CA TYR A 298 -10.15 -13.72 15.03
C TYR A 298 -10.60 -14.90 14.16
N LYS A 299 -10.12 -15.00 12.90
CA LYS A 299 -10.37 -16.15 12.02
C LYS A 299 -9.78 -17.45 12.59
N ALA A 300 -8.60 -17.41 13.21
CA ALA A 300 -8.03 -18.55 13.92
C ALA A 300 -8.87 -18.94 15.16
N GLY A 301 -9.55 -17.97 15.79
CA GLY A 301 -10.58 -18.19 16.81
C GLY A 301 -11.95 -18.64 16.28
N GLY A 302 -12.11 -18.85 14.96
CA GLY A 302 -13.37 -19.27 14.33
C GLY A 302 -14.35 -18.14 13.98
N VAL A 303 -13.93 -16.87 14.11
CA VAL A 303 -14.79 -15.69 13.93
C VAL A 303 -14.31 -14.88 12.72
N SER A 304 -15.21 -14.61 11.77
CA SER A 304 -14.88 -13.83 10.57
C SER A 304 -15.02 -12.33 10.82
N LEU A 305 -13.91 -11.59 10.74
CA LEU A 305 -13.93 -10.13 10.62
C LEU A 305 -13.83 -9.66 9.17
N SER A 306 -14.28 -8.44 8.90
CA SER A 306 -13.96 -7.72 7.66
C SER A 306 -12.48 -7.29 7.59
N ARG A 307 -12.04 -6.78 6.43
CA ARG A 307 -10.62 -6.56 6.11
C ARG A 307 -10.00 -5.29 6.71
N THR A 308 -10.77 -4.23 6.94
CA THR A 308 -10.23 -2.88 7.21
C THR A 308 -10.63 -2.34 8.59
N THR A 309 -9.86 -1.40 9.13
CA THR A 309 -10.23 -0.63 10.34
C THR A 309 -11.60 0.04 10.19
N TYR A 310 -11.85 0.62 9.02
CA TYR A 310 -13.09 1.33 8.68
C TYR A 310 -14.33 0.44 8.71
N THR A 311 -14.18 -0.86 8.50
CA THR A 311 -15.28 -1.84 8.53
C THR A 311 -15.34 -2.59 9.86
N GLN A 312 -14.20 -2.98 10.44
CA GLN A 312 -14.09 -3.61 11.75
C GLN A 312 -14.65 -2.73 12.89
N VAL A 313 -14.54 -1.40 12.79
CA VAL A 313 -15.15 -0.46 13.76
C VAL A 313 -16.68 -0.50 13.79
N ARG A 314 -17.33 -1.26 12.90
CA ARG A 314 -18.79 -1.48 12.88
C ARG A 314 -19.20 -2.90 13.29
N GLU A 315 -18.25 -3.75 13.71
CA GLU A 315 -18.50 -5.15 14.06
C GLU A 315 -18.62 -5.36 15.58
N GLY A 316 -19.37 -6.39 15.98
CA GLY A 316 -19.60 -6.70 17.39
C GLY A 316 -20.38 -5.63 18.17
N LYS A 317 -20.20 -5.59 19.49
CA LYS A 317 -20.88 -4.64 20.39
C LYS A 317 -19.96 -3.49 20.80
N GLU A 318 -20.47 -2.26 20.88
CA GLU A 318 -19.75 -1.13 21.46
C GLU A 318 -19.44 -1.34 22.95
N VAL A 319 -18.24 -0.95 23.38
CA VAL A 319 -17.81 -1.05 24.79
C VAL A 319 -17.09 0.23 25.23
N SER A 320 -17.23 0.59 26.51
CA SER A 320 -16.40 1.63 27.11
C SER A 320 -14.96 1.13 27.31
N VAL A 321 -13.99 2.03 27.20
CA VAL A 321 -12.57 1.82 27.51
C VAL A 321 -12.35 1.46 28.98
N ASP A 322 -13.33 1.73 29.86
CA ASP A 322 -13.33 1.32 31.27
C ASP A 322 -13.98 -0.05 31.53
N ALA A 323 -14.59 -0.65 30.50
CA ALA A 323 -15.32 -1.92 30.58
C ALA A 323 -14.69 -3.01 29.68
N LEU A 324 -13.41 -2.85 29.32
CA LEU A 324 -12.68 -3.72 28.41
C LEU A 324 -12.50 -5.14 28.94
N LYS A 325 -12.51 -6.10 28.02
CA LYS A 325 -12.23 -7.52 28.25
C LYS A 325 -11.26 -8.01 27.17
N PRO A 326 -10.45 -9.04 27.47
CA PRO A 326 -9.56 -9.64 26.47
C PRO A 326 -10.35 -10.01 25.21
N GLY A 327 -9.75 -9.76 24.04
CA GLY A 327 -10.38 -9.83 22.73
C GLY A 327 -10.76 -8.46 22.17
N ASP A 328 -11.26 -7.53 23.00
CA ASP A 328 -11.84 -6.27 22.52
C ASP A 328 -10.91 -5.50 21.57
N LEU A 329 -11.41 -5.19 20.37
CA LEU A 329 -10.73 -4.39 19.37
C LEU A 329 -10.77 -2.92 19.78
N LEU A 330 -9.59 -2.31 19.88
CA LEU A 330 -9.39 -0.90 20.19
C LEU A 330 -9.00 -0.17 18.92
N PHE A 331 -9.68 0.93 18.62
CA PHE A 331 -9.47 1.73 17.42
C PHE A 331 -8.88 3.08 17.79
N THR A 332 -7.80 3.45 17.11
CA THR A 332 -7.05 4.69 17.36
C THR A 332 -6.78 5.44 16.05
N ARG A 333 -6.37 6.71 16.16
CA ARG A 333 -6.20 7.66 15.03
C ARG A 333 -7.53 7.93 14.29
N GLY A 334 -7.55 8.92 13.39
CA GLY A 334 -8.78 9.34 12.71
C GLY A 334 -9.92 9.71 13.66
N THR A 335 -11.10 9.07 13.49
CA THR A 335 -12.28 9.27 14.37
C THR A 335 -13.06 7.97 14.60
N ALA A 336 -14.00 7.96 15.55
CA ALA A 336 -14.86 6.82 15.85
C ALA A 336 -15.64 6.23 14.64
N LYS A 337 -15.85 7.02 13.58
CA LYS A 337 -16.52 6.60 12.34
C LYS A 337 -15.54 6.08 11.27
N VAL A 338 -14.31 6.58 11.30
CA VAL A 338 -13.22 6.30 10.36
C VAL A 338 -11.88 6.27 11.11
N PRO A 339 -11.58 5.19 11.85
CA PRO A 339 -10.28 5.03 12.51
C PRO A 339 -9.24 4.50 11.53
N GLU A 340 -8.00 4.92 11.70
CA GLU A 340 -6.90 4.58 10.78
C GLU A 340 -6.00 3.48 11.36
N HIS A 341 -6.23 3.07 12.62
CA HIS A 341 -5.47 2.03 13.30
C HIS A 341 -6.33 1.16 14.23
N VAL A 342 -5.90 -0.08 14.45
CA VAL A 342 -6.57 -1.05 15.33
C VAL A 342 -5.56 -1.96 16.04
N GLY A 343 -5.90 -2.38 17.25
CA GLY A 343 -5.21 -3.42 18.02
C GLY A 343 -6.20 -4.20 18.89
N MET A 344 -5.79 -5.36 19.39
CA MET A 344 -6.60 -6.21 20.27
C MET A 344 -6.13 -6.08 21.71
N PHE A 345 -7.03 -5.74 22.63
CA PHE A 345 -6.75 -5.80 24.06
C PHE A 345 -6.59 -7.27 24.49
N ILE A 346 -5.44 -7.65 25.04
CA ILE A 346 -5.16 -9.04 25.42
C ILE A 346 -5.30 -9.29 26.94
N GLY A 347 -5.69 -8.27 27.69
CA GLY A 347 -5.75 -8.28 29.16
C GLY A 347 -4.48 -7.73 29.80
N GLN A 348 -4.45 -7.69 31.14
CA GLN A 348 -3.32 -7.17 31.94
C GLN A 348 -2.83 -5.75 31.57
N GLY A 349 -3.67 -4.93 30.95
CA GLY A 349 -3.27 -3.61 30.46
C GLY A 349 -2.47 -3.63 29.15
N LEU A 350 -2.46 -4.73 28.41
CA LEU A 350 -1.68 -4.93 27.18
C LEU A 350 -2.54 -4.98 25.92
N ILE A 351 -1.98 -4.53 24.81
CA ILE A 351 -2.59 -4.48 23.48
C ILE A 351 -1.63 -5.12 22.47
N LEU A 352 -2.13 -6.06 21.67
CA LEU A 352 -1.42 -6.60 20.49
C LEU A 352 -1.75 -5.76 19.25
N GLN A 353 -0.72 -5.34 18.50
CA GLN A 353 -0.90 -4.54 17.29
C GLN A 353 0.16 -4.82 16.21
N ALA A 354 -0.16 -4.51 14.96
CA ALA A 354 0.80 -4.26 13.88
C ALA A 354 0.82 -2.73 13.61
N PRO A 355 1.86 -1.97 14.00
CA PRO A 355 1.75 -0.53 14.24
C PRO A 355 1.80 0.39 13.00
N LYS A 356 2.78 0.19 12.11
CA LYS A 356 3.09 0.95 10.90
C LYS A 356 4.30 0.35 10.16
N THR A 357 4.54 0.77 8.91
CA THR A 357 5.72 0.40 8.12
C THR A 357 7.04 0.78 8.82
N GLY A 358 8.05 -0.09 8.73
CA GLY A 358 9.36 0.09 9.39
C GLY A 358 9.39 -0.37 10.86
N ASP A 359 8.33 -0.99 11.34
CA ASP A 359 8.12 -1.45 12.71
C ASP A 359 7.50 -2.87 12.67
N VAL A 360 7.41 -3.57 13.80
CA VAL A 360 7.00 -4.99 13.88
C VAL A 360 5.68 -5.17 14.63
N VAL A 361 5.01 -6.30 14.38
CA VAL A 361 3.92 -6.80 15.22
C VAL A 361 4.44 -6.93 16.65
N LYS A 362 3.81 -6.21 17.59
CA LYS A 362 4.30 -6.05 18.96
C LYS A 362 3.19 -5.82 19.97
N ILE A 363 3.57 -5.86 21.24
CA ILE A 363 2.73 -5.45 22.36
C ILE A 363 2.96 -3.97 22.67
N SER A 364 1.93 -3.28 23.16
CA SER A 364 2.00 -1.93 23.73
C SER A 364 1.01 -1.83 24.90
N THR A 365 1.08 -0.80 25.72
CA THR A 365 0.19 -0.71 26.89
C THR A 365 -1.11 0.02 26.56
N LEU A 366 -2.16 -0.30 27.32
CA LEU A 366 -3.41 0.46 27.33
C LEU A 366 -3.18 1.89 27.82
N ALA A 367 -2.17 2.15 28.67
CA ALA A 367 -1.84 3.50 29.12
C ALA A 367 -1.36 4.39 27.95
N ASP A 368 -0.48 3.86 27.09
CA ASP A 368 0.00 4.55 25.88
C ASP A 368 -1.16 4.91 24.94
N TRP A 369 -2.12 4.00 24.80
CA TRP A 369 -3.25 4.14 23.88
C TRP A 369 -4.41 4.98 24.43
N ARG A 370 -4.56 5.12 25.76
CA ARG A 370 -5.82 5.54 26.40
C ARG A 370 -6.35 6.90 25.95
N ALA A 371 -5.48 7.82 25.57
CA ALA A 371 -5.86 9.14 25.06
C ALA A 371 -6.30 9.13 23.58
N ASP A 372 -5.83 8.16 22.79
CA ASP A 372 -6.02 8.07 21.35
C ASP A 372 -7.14 7.12 20.93
N ILE A 373 -7.75 6.37 21.87
CA ILE A 373 -8.85 5.43 21.58
C ILE A 373 -10.11 6.20 21.20
N VAL A 374 -10.48 6.12 19.92
CA VAL A 374 -11.68 6.76 19.35
C VAL A 374 -12.89 5.84 19.36
N ALA A 375 -12.71 4.52 19.41
CA ALA A 375 -13.77 3.53 19.57
C ALA A 375 -13.24 2.19 20.12
N ALA A 376 -14.11 1.39 20.72
CA ALA A 376 -13.81 0.01 21.11
C ALA A 376 -14.99 -0.94 20.80
N ARG A 377 -14.67 -2.15 20.31
CA ARG A 377 -15.64 -3.18 19.89
C ARG A 377 -15.34 -4.53 20.52
N ARG A 378 -16.37 -5.15 21.10
CA ARG A 378 -16.34 -6.53 21.57
C ARG A 378 -16.91 -7.45 20.52
N VAL A 379 -16.06 -8.26 19.90
CA VAL A 379 -16.44 -9.37 19.03
C VAL A 379 -16.20 -10.68 19.79
N VAL A 380 -17.16 -11.62 19.71
CA VAL A 380 -17.24 -12.85 20.53
C VAL A 380 -17.59 -14.08 19.71
#